data_AF-A0AAP9DUB7-F1
#
_entry.id   AF-A0AAP9DUB7-F1
#
_cell.length_a   1.000
_cell.length_b   1.000
_cell.length_c   1.000
_cell.angle_alpha   90.00
_cell.angle_beta   90.00
_cell.angle_gamma   90.00
#
_symmetry.space_group_name_H-M   'P 1'
#
loop_
_entity.id
_entity.type
_entity.pdbx_description
1 polymer ?
#
loop_
_entity_poly.entity_id
_entity_poly.type
_entity_poly.pdbx_seq_one_letter_code
_entity_poly.pdbx_strand_id
1 'polypeptide(L)'
;MESISPAKLCRKHNQVDPDLLQQVFERLAMQILSRHGCSIADRKALRIIDSTTVALCLRRYKWADFRKTKADIKLHLRLAFADAHEVLPEKATHDSQEK
;
A
#
# COMPACT_ATOMS: atom_id res chain seq x y z
N MET A 1 -13.23 19.99 17.53
CA MET A 1 -12.32 19.43 16.51
C MET A 1 -12.53 20.20 15.22
N GLU A 2 -11.50 20.86 14.68
CA GLU A 2 -11.60 21.46 13.34
C GLU A 2 -11.77 20.35 12.29
N SER A 3 -12.70 20.53 11.35
CA SER A 3 -12.88 19.57 10.27
C SER A 3 -11.72 19.66 9.27
N ILE A 4 -11.12 18.52 8.94
CA ILE A 4 -10.09 18.43 7.91
C ILE A 4 -10.78 18.48 6.56
N SER A 5 -10.55 19.55 5.79
CA SER A 5 -11.10 19.62 4.43
C SER A 5 -10.31 18.70 3.48
N PRO A 6 -10.97 18.10 2.47
CA PRO A 6 -10.31 17.26 1.47
C PRO A 6 -9.14 17.95 0.77
N ALA A 7 -9.24 19.27 0.55
CA ALA A 7 -8.17 20.06 -0.06
C ALA A 7 -6.94 20.20 0.86
N LYS A 8 -7.14 20.37 2.18
CA LYS A 8 -6.03 20.40 3.15
C LYS A 8 -5.33 19.04 3.18
N LEU A 9 -6.10 17.95 3.21
CA LEU A 9 -5.56 16.59 3.19
C LEU A 9 -4.75 16.31 1.91
N CYS A 10 -5.30 16.61 0.73
CA CYS A 10 -4.60 16.43 -0.55
C CYS A 10 -3.25 17.17 -0.58
N ARG A 11 -3.22 18.44 -0.14
CA ARG A 11 -1.98 19.24 -0.13
C ARG A 11 -0.93 18.65 0.80
N LYS A 12 -1.33 18.16 1.98
CA LYS A 12 -0.43 17.49 2.91
C LYS A 12 0.06 16.16 2.36
N HIS A 13 -0.82 15.36 1.77
CA HIS A 13 -0.48 14.07 1.20
C HIS A 13 0.56 14.19 0.06
N ASN A 14 0.47 15.25 -0.76
CA ASN A 14 1.48 15.54 -1.79
C ASN A 14 2.89 15.88 -1.24
N GLN A 15 3.04 16.09 0.07
CA GLN A 15 4.32 16.39 0.73
C GLN A 15 4.82 15.20 1.58
N VAL A 16 4.03 14.14 1.67
CA VAL A 16 4.36 12.96 2.47
C VAL A 16 5.22 12.02 1.61
N ASP A 17 6.25 11.48 2.23
CA ASP A 17 7.07 10.42 1.63
C ASP A 17 6.18 9.19 1.32
N PRO A 18 6.09 8.76 0.06
CA PRO A 18 5.35 7.56 -0.32
C PRO A 18 5.73 6.31 0.50
N ASP A 19 6.98 6.21 0.93
CA ASP A 19 7.46 5.10 1.78
C ASP A 19 6.76 5.06 3.15
N LEU A 20 6.23 6.19 3.62
CA LEU A 20 5.48 6.22 4.88
C LEU A 20 4.24 5.32 4.82
N LEU A 21 3.53 5.32 3.69
CA LEU A 21 2.33 4.49 3.53
C LEU A 21 2.69 3.00 3.54
N GLN A 22 3.80 2.65 2.91
CA GLN A 22 4.34 1.28 2.98
C GLN A 22 4.67 0.89 4.42
N GLN A 23 5.37 1.74 5.17
CA GLN A 23 5.71 1.48 6.57
C GLN A 23 4.47 1.33 7.46
N VAL A 24 3.47 2.21 7.26
CA VAL A 24 2.19 2.12 7.97
C VAL A 24 1.49 0.81 7.65
N PHE A 25 1.44 0.41 6.38
CA PHE A 25 0.85 -0.85 5.96
C PHE A 25 1.55 -2.04 6.60
N GLU A 26 2.88 -2.13 6.49
CA GLU A 26 3.66 -3.24 7.05
C GLU A 26 3.50 -3.32 8.58
N ARG A 27 3.43 -2.18 9.26
CA ARG A 27 3.15 -2.14 10.71
C ARG A 27 1.77 -2.67 11.05
N LEU A 28 0.74 -2.28 10.29
CA LEU A 28 -0.62 -2.77 10.51
C LEU A 28 -0.73 -4.28 10.20
N ALA A 29 -0.08 -4.74 9.13
CA ALA A 29 0.02 -6.16 8.81
C ALA A 29 0.63 -6.93 9.98
N MET A 30 1.76 -6.46 10.54
CA MET A 30 2.37 -7.08 11.73
C MET A 30 1.45 -7.11 12.95
N GLN A 31 0.64 -6.08 13.17
CA GLN A 31 -0.33 -6.05 14.28
C GLN A 31 -1.48 -7.02 14.09
N ILE A 32 -1.96 -7.21 12.86
CA ILE A 32 -2.96 -8.23 12.55
C ILE A 32 -2.35 -9.60 12.83
N LEU A 33 -1.14 -9.83 12.36
CA LEU A 33 -0.41 -11.08 12.55
C LEU A 33 -0.21 -11.44 14.03
N SER A 34 0.19 -10.47 14.86
CA SER A 34 0.36 -10.72 16.29
C SER A 34 -0.96 -11.01 17.00
N ARG A 35 -2.09 -10.45 16.55
CA ARG A 35 -3.43 -10.72 17.10
C ARG A 35 -3.97 -12.09 16.73
N HIS A 36 -3.67 -12.57 15.52
CA HIS A 36 -4.14 -13.86 15.04
C HIS A 36 -3.33 -15.04 15.59
N GLY A 37 -2.26 -14.79 16.36
CA GLY A 37 -1.42 -15.85 16.93
C GLY A 37 -0.64 -16.67 15.89
N CYS A 38 -0.76 -16.33 14.60
CA CYS A 38 -0.03 -16.96 13.51
C CYS A 38 1.35 -16.34 13.38
N SER A 39 2.39 -17.12 13.66
CA SER A 39 3.75 -16.75 13.28
C SER A 39 3.90 -16.75 11.75
N ILE A 40 4.98 -16.14 11.24
CA ILE A 40 5.32 -16.24 9.81
C ILE A 40 5.47 -17.71 9.39
N ALA A 41 5.86 -18.60 10.32
CA ALA A 41 6.04 -20.02 10.08
C ALA A 41 4.72 -20.81 10.04
N ASP A 42 3.65 -20.31 10.68
CA ASP A 42 2.33 -20.96 10.70
C ASP A 42 1.52 -20.67 9.42
N ARG A 43 1.98 -19.73 8.59
CA ARG A 43 1.36 -19.42 7.32
C ARG A 43 1.59 -20.57 6.36
N LYS A 44 0.52 -21.03 5.70
CA LYS A 44 0.64 -22.03 4.65
C LYS A 44 1.56 -21.52 3.54
N ALA A 45 2.22 -22.45 2.85
CA ALA A 45 3.18 -22.12 1.79
C ALA A 45 2.57 -21.34 0.62
N LEU A 46 1.24 -21.24 0.51
CA LEU A 46 0.55 -20.52 -0.54
C LEU A 46 0.55 -19.01 -0.29
N ARG A 47 1.21 -18.27 -1.19
CA ARG A 47 1.21 -16.81 -1.22
C ARG A 47 0.61 -16.33 -2.54
N ILE A 48 -0.29 -15.36 -2.43
CA ILE A 48 -0.78 -14.61 -3.60
C ILE A 48 0.10 -13.38 -3.73
N ILE A 49 0.64 -13.21 -4.93
CA ILE A 49 1.37 -12.00 -5.31
C ILE A 49 0.59 -11.42 -6.47
N ASP A 50 0.13 -10.19 -6.32
CA ASP A 50 -0.58 -9.46 -7.35
C ASP A 50 -0.14 -7.99 -7.36
N SER A 51 -0.41 -7.30 -8.46
CA SER A 51 -0.16 -5.87 -8.58
C SER A 51 -1.36 -5.14 -9.13
N THR A 52 -1.73 -4.04 -8.49
CA THR A 52 -2.78 -3.13 -8.96
C THR A 52 -2.15 -1.81 -9.37
N THR A 53 -2.47 -1.31 -10.57
CA THR A 53 -2.09 0.04 -11.00
C THR A 53 -3.25 1.00 -10.77
N VAL A 54 -3.01 2.05 -10.00
CA VAL A 54 -3.98 3.11 -9.74
C VAL A 54 -3.64 4.31 -10.61
N ALA A 55 -4.46 4.59 -11.62
CA ALA A 55 -4.31 5.76 -12.46
C ALA A 55 -4.75 7.03 -11.71
N LEU A 56 -3.91 8.07 -11.76
CA LEU A 56 -4.08 9.32 -11.03
C LEU A 56 -4.07 10.53 -11.97
N CYS A 57 -4.67 11.62 -11.51
CA CYS A 57 -4.65 12.88 -12.25
C CYS A 57 -3.28 13.57 -12.14
N LEU A 58 -2.55 13.66 -13.25
CA LEU A 58 -1.21 14.27 -13.35
C LEU A 58 -1.12 15.66 -12.71
N ARG A 59 -2.15 16.51 -12.89
CA ARG A 59 -2.14 17.87 -12.32
C ARG A 59 -2.25 17.89 -10.79
N ARG A 60 -2.87 16.86 -10.19
CA ARG A 60 -3.17 16.80 -8.75
C ARG A 60 -2.15 15.98 -7.96
N TYR A 61 -1.64 14.90 -8.55
CA TYR A 61 -0.78 13.92 -7.88
C TYR A 61 0.60 13.90 -8.54
N LYS A 62 1.32 15.02 -8.45
CA LYS A 62 2.62 15.22 -9.11
C LYS A 62 3.73 14.28 -8.60
N TRP A 63 3.55 13.70 -7.43
CA TRP A 63 4.50 12.76 -6.83
C TRP A 63 4.38 11.34 -7.42
N ALA A 64 3.26 11.02 -8.07
CA ALA A 64 3.03 9.74 -8.73
C ALA A 64 3.47 9.81 -10.20
N ASP A 65 4.71 10.22 -10.45
CA ASP A 65 5.23 10.44 -11.82
C ASP A 65 5.66 9.12 -12.45
N PHE A 66 4.79 8.52 -13.28
CA PHE A 66 5.10 7.28 -13.97
C PHE A 66 5.63 7.51 -15.38
N ARG A 67 5.00 8.42 -16.14
CA ARG A 67 5.46 8.86 -17.47
C ARG A 67 5.08 10.33 -17.67
N LYS A 68 5.75 11.04 -18.59
CA LYS A 68 5.50 12.48 -18.90
C LYS A 68 4.02 12.90 -18.98
N THR A 69 3.14 12.01 -19.44
CA THR A 69 1.70 12.29 -19.63
C THR A 69 0.78 11.51 -18.70
N LYS A 70 1.32 10.65 -17.82
CA LYS A 70 0.54 9.76 -16.94
C LYS A 70 1.10 9.80 -15.52
N ALA A 71 0.22 10.10 -14.58
CA ALA A 71 0.48 9.83 -13.17
C ALA A 71 -0.20 8.52 -12.79
N ASP A 72 0.56 7.56 -12.30
CA ASP A 72 0.04 6.32 -11.77
C ASP A 72 0.99 5.76 -10.71
N ILE A 73 0.47 4.81 -9.93
CA ILE A 73 1.24 4.08 -8.93
C ILE A 73 0.92 2.62 -9.12
N LYS A 74 1.95 1.78 -9.11
CA LYS A 74 1.79 0.34 -9.09
C LYS A 74 1.98 -0.16 -7.67
N LEU A 75 0.93 -0.74 -7.09
CA LEU A 75 0.97 -1.34 -5.77
C LEU A 75 1.12 -2.86 -5.92
N HIS A 76 2.24 -3.40 -5.45
CA HIS A 76 2.50 -4.83 -5.37
C HIS A 76 2.14 -5.33 -3.98
N LEU A 77 1.22 -6.29 -3.91
CA LEU A 77 0.76 -6.87 -2.65
C LEU A 77 1.16 -8.32 -2.56
N ARG A 78 1.56 -8.73 -1.35
CA ARG A 78 1.72 -10.15 -1.01
C ARG A 78 0.78 -10.51 0.13
N LEU A 79 -0.07 -11.49 -0.13
CA LEU A 79 -1.01 -12.06 0.82
C LEU A 79 -0.64 -13.51 1.09
N ALA A 80 -0.84 -13.98 2.31
CA ALA A 80 -0.62 -15.37 2.69
C ALA A 80 -1.90 -15.99 3.22
N PHE A 81 -2.14 -17.25 2.90
CA PHE A 81 -3.23 -18.02 3.50
C PHE A 81 -2.79 -18.53 4.88
N ALA A 82 -3.50 -18.11 5.92
CA ALA A 82 -3.38 -18.75 7.23
C ALA A 82 -4.19 -20.06 7.24
N ASP A 83 -5.42 -20.03 6.71
CA ASP A 83 -6.25 -21.22 6.48
C ASP A 83 -7.09 -21.12 5.18
N ALA A 84 -8.13 -21.94 5.04
CA ALA A 84 -8.98 -21.96 3.83
C ALA A 84 -9.89 -20.72 3.69
N HIS A 85 -10.13 -19.99 4.78
CA HIS A 85 -11.01 -18.83 4.87
C HIS A 85 -10.28 -17.56 5.32
N GLU A 86 -9.02 -17.68 5.74
CA GLU A 86 -8.24 -16.59 6.26
C GLU A 86 -7.04 -16.24 5.37
N VAL A 87 -7.05 -15.01 4.87
CA VAL A 87 -5.99 -14.41 4.06
C VAL A 87 -5.43 -13.21 4.80
N LEU A 88 -4.12 -13.21 5.06
CA LEU A 88 -3.44 -12.19 5.85
C LEU A 88 -2.49 -11.36 4.96
N PRO A 89 -2.44 -10.03 5.12
CA PRO A 89 -1.47 -9.21 4.43
C PRO A 89 -0.05 -9.46 4.98
N GLU A 90 0.93 -9.60 4.09
CA GLU A 90 2.34 -9.74 4.49
C GLU A 90 3.18 -8.52 4.13
N LYS A 91 3.03 -8.01 2.91
CA LYS A 91 3.90 -6.97 2.37
C LYS A 91 3.19 -6.16 1.30
N ALA A 92 3.50 -4.87 1.26
CA ALA A 92 3.16 -3.99 0.17
C ALA A 92 4.44 -3.30 -0.31
N THR A 93 4.67 -3.23 -1.61
CA THR A 93 5.67 -2.33 -2.21
C THR A 93 5.00 -1.51 -3.28
N HIS A 94 5.46 -0.29 -3.49
CA HIS A 94 4.88 0.61 -4.47
C HIS A 94 5.96 1.10 -5.42
N ASP A 95 5.66 1.04 -6.72
CA ASP A 95 6.53 1.56 -7.76
C ASP A 95 5.86 2.79 -8.37
N SER A 96 6.59 3.89 -8.35
CA SER A 96 6.19 5.18 -8.92
C SER A 96 7.19 5.65 -9.98
N GLN A 97 7.97 4.73 -10.57
CA GLN A 97 9.10 5.07 -11.43
C GLN A 97 9.17 4.14 -12.65
N GLU A 98 9.00 4.71 -13.84
CA GLU A 98 9.73 4.28 -15.03
C GLU A 98 10.23 5.55 -15.74
N LYS A 99 11.55 5.63 -15.97
CA LYS A 99 12.23 6.84 -16.46
C LYS A 99 11.88 7.17 -17.92
#